data_AF-A0A9N9AVP6-F1
#
_entry.id   AF-A0A9N9AVP6-F1
#
_cell.length_a   1.000
_cell.length_b   1.000
_cell.length_c   1.000
_cell.angle_alpha   90.00
_cell.angle_beta   90.00
_cell.angle_gamma   90.00
#
_symmetry.space_group_name_H-M   'P 1'
#
loop_
_entity.id
_entity.type
_entity.pdbx_description
1 polymer ?
#
loop_
_entity_poly.entity_id
_entity_poly.type
_entity_poly.pdbx_seq_one_letter_code
_entity_poly.pdbx_strand_id
1 'polypeptide(L)'
;MIRVKDPVASLQFYQDVLGMKLINRADYESGKFTLYFLAYVPEGELPEAEQARKAYTFNREAVLELTHNWGTEHDENFHYSSGNKDPGRGFGHLAITVDNIEAACARFEEKEVTFIKRLQDGTMNNIAFIADPDGYWIEIVPKGLSSV
;
A
#
# COMPACT_ATOMS: atom_id res chain seq x y z
N MET A 1 -3.26 -5.99 7.09
CA MET A 1 -4.14 -6.37 5.97
C MET A 1 -5.12 -5.23 5.72
N ILE A 2 -5.33 -4.88 4.46
CA ILE A 2 -6.39 -3.98 4.00
C ILE A 2 -7.16 -4.65 2.85
N ARG A 3 -8.41 -4.26 2.64
CA ARG A 3 -9.20 -4.77 1.52
C ARG A 3 -9.08 -3.82 0.35
N VAL A 4 -9.06 -4.35 -0.87
CA VAL A 4 -8.92 -3.57 -2.09
C VAL A 4 -10.03 -3.89 -3.07
N LYS A 5 -10.59 -2.86 -3.68
CA LYS A 5 -11.71 -2.99 -4.62
C LYS A 5 -11.26 -3.63 -5.92
N ASP A 6 -10.16 -3.14 -6.48
CA ASP A 6 -9.60 -3.61 -7.75
C ASP A 6 -8.11 -3.96 -7.57
N PRO A 7 -7.76 -5.26 -7.58
CA PRO A 7 -6.39 -5.68 -7.35
C PRO A 7 -5.45 -5.23 -8.46
N VAL A 8 -5.92 -4.96 -9.69
CA VAL A 8 -5.05 -4.49 -10.77
C VAL A 8 -4.55 -3.09 -10.46
N ALA A 9 -5.45 -2.17 -10.12
CA ALA A 9 -5.11 -0.81 -9.73
C ALA A 9 -4.22 -0.80 -8.47
N SER A 10 -4.56 -1.58 -7.46
CA SER A 10 -3.78 -1.64 -6.22
C SER A 10 -2.39 -2.23 -6.45
N LEU A 11 -2.25 -3.33 -7.20
CA LEU A 11 -0.94 -3.93 -7.51
C LEU A 11 -0.08 -2.98 -8.34
N GLN A 12 -0.65 -2.26 -9.30
CA GLN A 12 0.08 -1.24 -10.05
C GLN A 12 0.57 -0.13 -9.12
N PHE A 13 -0.29 0.37 -8.23
CA PHE A 13 0.11 1.39 -7.26
C PHE A 13 1.22 0.89 -6.33
N TYR A 14 1.04 -0.22 -5.63
CA TYR A 14 2.01 -0.68 -4.65
C TYR A 14 3.35 -1.14 -5.28
N GLN A 15 3.34 -1.65 -6.52
CA GLN A 15 4.57 -2.05 -7.21
C GLN A 15 5.22 -0.88 -7.95
N ASP A 16 4.47 -0.17 -8.79
CA ASP A 16 5.04 0.84 -9.69
C ASP A 16 5.11 2.21 -9.07
N VAL A 17 4.30 2.52 -8.04
CA VAL A 17 4.40 3.77 -7.28
C VAL A 17 5.23 3.54 -6.02
N LEU A 18 4.97 2.50 -5.24
CA LEU A 18 5.69 2.33 -3.98
C LEU A 18 6.93 1.44 -4.06
N GLY A 19 7.12 0.68 -5.14
CA GLY A 19 8.32 -0.15 -5.32
C GLY A 19 8.27 -1.46 -4.53
N MET A 20 7.12 -1.85 -3.99
CA MET A 20 6.95 -3.17 -3.36
C MET A 20 6.97 -4.28 -4.42
N LYS A 21 7.20 -5.52 -3.98
CA LYS A 21 7.09 -6.71 -4.82
C LYS A 21 5.91 -7.56 -4.37
N LEU A 22 5.15 -8.11 -5.31
CA LEU A 22 4.22 -9.20 -5.02
C LEU A 22 5.02 -10.46 -4.66
N ILE A 23 5.04 -10.80 -3.37
CA ILE A 23 5.83 -11.91 -2.85
C ILE A 23 5.05 -13.22 -2.80
N ASN A 24 3.72 -13.16 -2.69
CA ASN A 24 2.85 -14.34 -2.74
C ASN A 24 1.42 -13.97 -3.13
N ARG A 25 0.68 -14.93 -3.68
CA ARG A 25 -0.75 -14.85 -3.98
C ARG A 25 -1.43 -16.12 -3.50
N ALA A 26 -2.62 -16.00 -2.93
CA ALA A 26 -3.43 -17.15 -2.53
C ALA A 26 -4.90 -16.93 -2.89
N ASP A 27 -5.44 -17.83 -3.71
CA ASP A 27 -6.84 -17.79 -4.14
C ASP A 27 -7.68 -18.74 -3.25
N TYR A 28 -8.83 -18.25 -2.79
CA TYR A 28 -9.76 -19.00 -1.94
C TYR A 28 -11.12 -19.11 -2.62
N GLU A 29 -11.26 -20.10 -3.50
CA GLU A 29 -12.46 -20.26 -4.35
C GLU A 29 -13.78 -20.41 -3.59
N SER A 30 -13.77 -21.08 -2.44
CA SER A 30 -14.96 -21.28 -1.61
C SER A 30 -15.41 -19.99 -0.93
N GLY A 31 -14.45 -19.12 -0.57
CA GLY A 31 -14.69 -17.82 0.05
C GLY A 31 -14.86 -16.68 -0.95
N LYS A 32 -14.55 -16.92 -2.23
CA LYS A 32 -14.58 -15.91 -3.31
C LYS A 32 -13.71 -14.69 -3.00
N PHE A 33 -12.48 -14.93 -2.58
CA PHE A 33 -11.49 -13.88 -2.40
C PHE A 33 -10.08 -14.33 -2.79
N THR A 34 -9.23 -13.36 -3.09
CA THR A 34 -7.79 -13.54 -3.32
C THR A 34 -7.01 -12.68 -2.35
N LEU A 35 -5.93 -13.23 -1.80
CA LEU A 35 -4.93 -12.51 -1.01
C LEU A 35 -3.70 -12.23 -1.86
N TYR A 36 -3.24 -10.99 -1.84
CA TYR A 36 -1.99 -10.55 -2.45
C TYR A 36 -1.06 -10.05 -1.35
N PHE A 37 0.12 -10.65 -1.23
CA PHE A 37 1.10 -10.28 -0.22
C PHE A 37 2.20 -9.46 -0.86
N LEU A 38 2.42 -8.25 -0.39
CA LEU A 38 3.46 -7.34 -0.88
C LEU A 38 4.45 -6.98 0.22
N ALA A 39 5.71 -6.82 -0.17
CA ALA A 39 6.75 -6.34 0.72
C ALA A 39 7.89 -5.67 -0.08
N TYR A 40 8.73 -4.92 0.61
CA TYR A 40 10.03 -4.51 0.07
C TYR A 40 11.00 -5.70 0.11
N VAL A 41 11.50 -6.10 -1.06
CA VAL A 41 12.40 -7.25 -1.22
C VAL A 41 13.70 -6.76 -1.84
N PRO A 42 14.87 -7.05 -1.23
CA PRO A 42 16.14 -6.78 -1.88
C PRO A 42 16.26 -7.53 -3.21
N GLU A 43 17.04 -6.98 -4.13
CA GLU A 43 17.23 -7.57 -5.45
C GLU A 43 17.83 -8.98 -5.34
N GLY A 44 17.24 -9.94 -6.06
CA GLY A 44 17.68 -11.35 -6.04
C GLY A 44 17.23 -12.16 -4.82
N GLU A 45 16.54 -11.57 -3.84
CA GLU A 45 16.14 -12.28 -2.61
C GLU A 45 14.75 -12.92 -2.65
N LEU A 46 13.93 -12.64 -3.67
CA LEU A 46 12.61 -13.26 -3.81
C LEU A 46 12.75 -14.70 -4.34
N PRO A 47 12.35 -15.74 -3.58
CA PRO A 47 12.43 -17.10 -4.08
C PRO A 47 11.55 -17.33 -5.31
N GLU A 48 12.02 -18.14 -6.26
CA GLU A 48 11.23 -18.46 -7.45
C GLU A 48 10.14 -19.50 -7.16
N ALA A 49 10.46 -20.53 -6.38
CA ALA A 49 9.55 -21.62 -6.08
C ALA A 49 8.40 -21.18 -5.16
N GLU A 50 7.17 -21.54 -5.51
CA GLU A 50 5.95 -21.16 -4.78
C GLU A 50 5.99 -21.56 -3.30
N GLN A 51 6.41 -22.78 -2.99
CA GLN A 51 6.52 -23.26 -1.61
C GLN A 51 7.52 -22.42 -0.79
N ALA A 52 8.63 -22.00 -1.41
CA ALA A 52 9.62 -21.14 -0.79
C ALA A 52 9.07 -19.70 -0.62
N ARG A 53 8.29 -19.19 -1.58
CA ARG A 53 7.59 -17.90 -1.46
C ARG A 53 6.61 -17.86 -0.28
N LYS A 54 5.89 -18.96 -0.04
CA LYS A 54 4.97 -19.06 1.09
C LYS A 54 5.73 -18.97 2.42
N ALA A 55 6.79 -19.76 2.58
CA ALA A 55 7.64 -19.69 3.77
C ALA A 55 8.29 -18.31 3.94
N TYR A 56 8.78 -17.72 2.84
CA TYR A 56 9.37 -16.38 2.83
C TYR A 56 8.36 -15.30 3.26
N THR A 57 7.11 -15.41 2.80
CA THR A 57 6.03 -14.45 3.11
C THR A 57 5.66 -14.46 4.58
N PHE A 58 5.53 -15.64 5.19
CA PHE A 58 5.04 -15.74 6.58
C PHE A 58 6.15 -15.77 7.64
N ASN A 59 7.43 -15.70 7.26
CA ASN A 59 8.57 -15.64 8.19
C ASN A 59 9.33 -14.30 8.12
N ARG A 60 8.66 -13.23 7.71
CA ARG A 60 9.25 -11.89 7.61
C ARG A 60 8.32 -10.84 8.18
N GLU A 61 8.91 -9.68 8.44
CA GLU A 61 8.18 -8.51 8.94
C GLU A 61 7.64 -7.66 7.78
N ALA A 62 6.73 -6.75 8.15
CA ALA A 62 6.21 -5.68 7.30
C ALA A 62 5.63 -6.15 5.95
N VAL A 63 4.85 -7.24 5.97
CA VAL A 63 4.08 -7.69 4.82
C VAL A 63 2.74 -6.98 4.77
N LEU A 64 2.45 -6.33 3.65
CA LEU A 64 1.13 -5.79 3.34
C LEU A 64 0.31 -6.88 2.64
N GLU A 65 -0.69 -7.38 3.35
CA GLU A 65 -1.72 -8.24 2.76
C GLU A 65 -2.86 -7.37 2.21
N LEU A 66 -3.10 -7.47 0.90
CA LEU A 66 -4.27 -6.93 0.21
C LEU A 66 -5.28 -8.06 0.01
N THR A 67 -6.52 -7.84 0.42
CA THR A 67 -7.62 -8.78 0.20
C THR A 67 -8.58 -8.25 -0.82
N HIS A 68 -8.72 -8.99 -1.91
CA HIS A 68 -9.70 -8.72 -2.96
C HIS A 68 -10.87 -9.69 -2.81
N ASN A 69 -12.06 -9.16 -2.52
CA ASN A 69 -13.30 -9.93 -2.61
C ASN A 69 -13.78 -9.90 -4.05
N TRP A 70 -14.01 -11.05 -4.67
CA TRP A 70 -14.25 -11.11 -6.11
C TRP A 70 -15.54 -10.37 -6.52
N GLY A 71 -15.44 -9.55 -7.57
CA GLY A 71 -16.55 -8.79 -8.15
C GLY A 71 -16.66 -7.36 -7.63
N THR A 72 -15.92 -6.97 -6.58
CA THR A 72 -15.92 -5.58 -6.08
C THR A 72 -15.42 -4.57 -7.12
N GLU A 73 -14.55 -4.99 -8.02
CA GLU A 73 -14.01 -4.23 -9.15
C GLU A 73 -15.07 -3.88 -10.20
N HIS A 74 -16.18 -4.63 -10.24
CA HIS A 74 -17.26 -4.45 -11.22
C HIS A 74 -18.48 -3.72 -10.66
N ASP A 75 -18.56 -3.50 -9.34
CA ASP A 75 -19.65 -2.74 -8.71
C ASP A 75 -19.26 -1.26 -8.59
N GLU A 76 -19.74 -0.40 -9.47
CA GLU A 76 -19.41 1.04 -9.48
C GLU A 76 -19.74 1.78 -8.17
N ASN A 77 -20.71 1.28 -7.40
CA ASN A 77 -21.13 1.93 -6.15
C ASN A 77 -20.34 1.44 -4.93
N PHE A 78 -19.64 0.31 -5.08
CA PHE A 78 -18.89 -0.30 -4.00
C PHE A 78 -17.59 0.46 -3.74
N HIS A 79 -17.32 0.75 -2.46
CA HIS A 79 -16.04 1.26 -1.99
C HIS A 79 -15.78 0.77 -0.57
N TYR A 80 -14.50 0.60 -0.22
CA TYR A 80 -14.11 0.37 1.16
C TYR A 80 -14.02 1.69 1.94
N SER A 81 -14.21 1.62 3.25
CA SER A 81 -13.88 2.76 4.12
C SER A 81 -12.39 2.72 4.45
N SER A 82 -11.72 3.86 4.27
CA SER A 82 -10.32 4.01 4.62
C SER A 82 -10.07 4.18 6.12
N GLY A 83 -11.10 4.42 6.92
CA GLY A 83 -10.98 4.69 8.36
C GLY A 83 -10.66 6.14 8.73
N ASN A 84 -10.52 7.05 7.75
CA ASN A 84 -10.18 8.45 7.98
C ASN A 84 -11.38 9.42 7.96
N LYS A 85 -12.61 8.92 7.74
CA LYS A 85 -13.84 9.71 7.65
C LYS A 85 -14.98 9.07 8.44
N ASP A 86 -15.97 9.87 8.82
CA ASP A 86 -17.19 9.40 9.48
C ASP A 86 -18.29 9.05 8.45
N PRO A 87 -19.18 8.06 8.72
CA PRO A 87 -19.07 7.09 9.80
C PRO A 87 -17.96 6.06 9.48
N GLY A 88 -17.27 5.56 10.51
CA GLY A 88 -16.28 4.49 10.34
C GLY A 88 -14.82 4.89 10.54
N ARG A 89 -14.54 5.92 11.36
CA ARG A 89 -13.18 6.18 11.84
C ARG A 89 -12.61 4.98 12.60
N GLY A 90 -11.34 4.67 12.37
CA GLY A 90 -10.67 3.54 13.02
C GLY A 90 -9.21 3.41 12.59
N PHE A 91 -8.96 2.63 11.54
CA PHE A 91 -7.65 2.58 10.91
C PHE A 91 -7.23 3.96 10.39
N GLY A 92 -5.98 4.36 10.62
CA GLY A 92 -5.45 5.65 10.17
C GLY A 92 -4.75 5.51 8.81
N HIS A 93 -3.54 4.97 8.81
CA HIS A 93 -2.70 4.89 7.63
C HIS A 93 -1.63 3.82 7.76
N LEU A 94 -1.00 3.50 6.63
CA LEU A 94 0.32 2.87 6.60
C LEU A 94 1.38 3.97 6.66
N ALA A 95 2.59 3.66 7.13
CA ALA A 95 3.73 4.57 7.09
C ALA A 95 4.89 3.94 6.34
N ILE A 96 5.50 4.69 5.42
CA ILE A 96 6.64 4.25 4.60
C ILE A 96 7.79 5.23 4.80
N THR A 97 8.91 4.69 5.26
CA THR A 97 10.15 5.45 5.39
C THR A 97 10.91 5.50 4.08
N VAL A 98 11.37 6.68 3.68
CA VAL A 98 12.11 6.93 2.44
C VAL A 98 13.46 7.61 2.72
N ASP A 99 14.43 7.40 1.84
CA ASP A 99 15.75 8.03 1.92
C ASP A 99 15.72 9.55 1.64
N ASN A 100 14.88 9.96 0.70
CA ASN A 100 14.72 11.36 0.28
C ASN A 100 13.25 11.62 0.00
N ILE A 101 12.61 12.44 0.85
CA ILE A 101 11.17 12.67 0.77
C ILE A 101 10.79 13.59 -0.39
N GLU A 102 11.64 14.55 -0.75
CA GLU A 102 11.43 15.44 -1.88
C GLU A 102 11.42 14.65 -3.20
N ALA A 103 12.38 13.74 -3.38
CA ALA A 103 12.46 12.87 -4.54
C ALA A 103 11.29 11.89 -4.60
N ALA A 104 10.87 11.35 -3.46
CA ALA A 104 9.67 10.51 -3.38
C ALA A 104 8.42 11.28 -3.81
N CYS A 105 8.21 12.49 -3.26
CA CYS A 105 7.08 13.35 -3.62
C CYS A 105 7.09 13.77 -5.09
N ALA A 106 8.25 14.16 -5.65
CA ALA A 106 8.37 14.49 -7.07
C ALA A 106 7.95 13.32 -7.97
N ARG A 107 8.37 12.10 -7.61
CA ARG A 107 7.98 10.87 -8.32
C ARG A 107 6.50 10.58 -8.18
N PHE A 108 5.89 10.87 -7.03
CA PHE A 108 4.43 10.72 -6.84
C PHE A 108 3.66 11.74 -7.68
N GLU A 109 4.18 12.97 -7.84
CA GLU A 109 3.60 13.97 -8.74
C GLU A 109 3.69 13.54 -10.21
N GLU A 110 4.84 13.04 -10.66
CA GLU A 110 5.02 12.51 -12.03
C GLU A 110 4.04 11.37 -12.33
N LYS A 111 3.76 10.53 -11.33
CA LYS A 111 2.80 9.42 -11.45
C LYS A 111 1.35 9.80 -11.14
N GLU A 112 1.06 11.09 -11.02
CA GLU A 112 -0.27 11.64 -10.78
C GLU A 112 -0.97 11.03 -9.55
N VAL A 113 -0.20 10.70 -8.52
CA VAL A 113 -0.70 10.14 -7.27
C VAL A 113 -1.54 11.18 -6.53
N THR A 114 -2.63 10.73 -5.91
CA THR A 114 -3.46 11.60 -5.08
C THR A 114 -2.74 11.93 -3.78
N PHE A 115 -2.48 13.21 -3.54
CA PHE A 115 -1.98 13.71 -2.26
C PHE A 115 -3.12 14.07 -1.32
N ILE A 116 -3.03 13.61 -0.08
CA ILE A 116 -3.84 14.08 1.05
C ILE A 116 -3.19 15.31 1.69
N LYS A 117 -1.85 15.30 1.79
CA LYS A 117 -1.05 16.40 2.32
C LYS A 117 0.31 16.42 1.62
N ARG A 118 0.66 17.55 1.01
CA ARG A 118 1.99 17.81 0.45
C ARG A 118 2.98 18.32 1.50
N LEU A 119 4.25 18.40 1.17
CA LEU A 119 5.28 18.92 2.08
C LEU A 119 5.07 20.40 2.42
N GLN A 120 4.56 21.18 1.47
CA GLN A 120 4.24 22.59 1.65
C GLN A 120 2.91 22.84 2.40
N ASP A 121 2.12 21.79 2.63
CA ASP A 121 0.80 21.94 3.25
C ASP A 121 0.91 21.89 4.77
N GLY A 122 0.29 22.84 5.45
CA GLY A 122 0.25 22.90 6.92
C GLY A 122 1.56 23.37 7.56
N THR A 123 1.78 22.97 8.81
CA THR A 123 2.95 23.39 9.60
C THR A 123 4.05 22.33 9.67
N MET A 124 3.71 21.07 9.44
CA MET A 124 4.66 19.94 9.44
C MET A 124 5.18 19.70 8.03
N ASN A 125 6.34 20.29 7.71
CA ASN A 125 6.86 20.29 6.34
C ASN A 125 7.82 19.12 6.05
N ASN A 126 7.92 18.17 6.98
CA ASN A 126 8.85 17.04 6.94
C ASN A 126 8.14 15.69 6.69
N ILE A 127 6.82 15.70 6.47
CA ILE A 127 6.02 14.51 6.16
C ILE A 127 4.98 14.83 5.08
N ALA A 128 4.62 13.83 4.30
CA ALA A 128 3.56 13.87 3.31
C ALA A 128 2.58 12.72 3.51
N PHE A 129 1.35 12.89 3.02
CA PHE A 129 0.36 11.82 2.94
C PHE A 129 -0.14 11.70 1.50
N ILE A 130 -0.12 10.48 0.99
CA ILE A 130 -0.74 10.10 -0.29
C ILE A 130 -1.91 9.15 -0.04
N ALA A 131 -2.74 8.96 -1.05
CA ALA A 131 -3.81 7.97 -1.05
C ALA A 131 -3.54 6.87 -2.08
N ASP A 132 -3.81 5.63 -1.71
CA ASP A 132 -3.90 4.51 -2.66
C ASP A 132 -5.21 4.57 -3.47
N PRO A 133 -5.44 3.64 -4.44
CA PRO A 133 -6.65 3.63 -5.26
C PRO A 133 -7.96 3.48 -4.46
N ASP A 134 -7.91 2.87 -3.28
CA ASP A 134 -9.06 2.68 -2.38
C ASP A 134 -9.21 3.83 -1.37
N GLY A 135 -8.33 4.84 -1.42
CA GLY A 135 -8.35 6.00 -0.54
C GLY A 135 -7.74 5.77 0.83
N TYR A 136 -7.03 4.66 1.05
CA TYR A 136 -6.21 4.46 2.25
C TYR A 136 -5.04 5.43 2.26
N TRP A 137 -4.84 6.06 3.41
CA TRP A 137 -3.77 7.02 3.58
C TRP A 137 -2.45 6.29 3.80
N ILE A 138 -1.40 6.83 3.20
CA ILE A 138 -0.03 6.35 3.35
C ILE A 138 0.84 7.55 3.70
N GLU A 139 1.38 7.54 4.90
CA GLU A 139 2.35 8.51 5.38
C GLU A 139 3.72 8.24 4.78
N ILE A 140 4.37 9.28 4.29
CA ILE A 140 5.73 9.25 3.78
C ILE A 140 6.61 10.02 4.75
N VAL A 141 7.59 9.32 5.33
CA VAL A 141 8.48 9.87 6.36
C VAL A 141 9.95 9.72 5.95
N PRO A 142 10.82 10.70 6.21
CA PRO A 142 12.23 10.56 5.94
C PRO A 142 12.90 9.60 6.94
N LYS A 143 13.99 8.94 6.54
CA LYS A 143 14.85 8.21 7.48
C LYS A 143 15.38 9.16 8.55
N GLY A 144 15.37 8.72 9.80
CA GLY A 144 15.89 9.50 10.92
C GLY A 144 14.99 10.68 11.31
N LEU A 145 13.69 10.64 10.99
CA LEU A 145 12.70 11.57 11.51
C LEU A 145 12.77 11.56 13.05
N SER A 146 13.44 12.56 13.62
CA SER A 146 13.45 12.79 15.07
C SER A 146 12.18 13.55 15.43
N SER A 147 11.47 13.09 16.45
CA SER A 147 10.40 13.87 17.08
C SER A 147 10.94 15.26 17.43
N VAL A 148 10.27 16.28 16.90
CA VAL A 148 10.50 17.68 17.29
C VAL A 148 10.29 17.83 18.79
#